data_AF-A0A443QSH6-F1
#
_entry.id   AF-A0A443QSH6-F1
#
_cell.length_a   1.000
_cell.length_b   1.000
_cell.length_c   1.000
_cell.angle_alpha   90.00
_cell.angle_beta   90.00
_cell.angle_gamma   90.00
#
_symmetry.space_group_name_H-M   'P 1'
#
loop_
_entity.id
_entity.type
_entity.pdbx_description
1 polymer ?
#
loop_
_entity_poly.entity_id
_entity_poly.type
_entity_poly.pdbx_seq_one_letter_code
_entity_poly.pdbx_strand_id
1 'polypeptide(L)'
;MCYMIPFESETGISAEKGNLMCPPYKDSNFLTTVTREKEFFYAGKIYNEDESSNFIFNFDINRSVGIVKKNYLNQVIQTLILSLKWLNLDAHFVASFENRKFVYFVFRETAIEALNCDSNEIFSRVARICKNDNGSKQVFLTFVKARIVCFLPGQNSLYYNEVIAAKFINGRLYALFKISHSSINEFALCVFSEEEINSAFEGNFLRQYKENMLWQSITSKEARMQFNCEEQNIESQEFVQDNFLLAEKEIKPLTESPLIVEKFFNFTHIDVISSTTFNNQRVDTILLLTRYNTLKRYVLQDQIESKICMISERQLPINENDFVLTMKANARLNSIVIGTIKEVIKLSIADCEKYTKKYECLHSHDPFCGWSVKSEKCKPFNEVHIKEWEQVNEFKCKVPNKKWSNWKECNETSARTKNYCLCRHEICYSEECLNKAREIQK
;
A
#
# COMPACT_ATOMS: atom_id res chain seq x y z
N MET A 1 -3.17 11.55 -26.04
CA MET A 1 -4.02 10.79 -26.98
C MET A 1 -4.26 9.42 -26.36
N CYS A 2 -5.48 8.89 -26.42
CA CYS A 2 -5.79 7.53 -26.01
C CYS A 2 -6.04 6.67 -27.24
N TYR A 3 -5.59 5.43 -27.21
CA TYR A 3 -5.73 4.51 -28.32
C TYR A 3 -6.44 3.26 -27.81
N MET A 4 -7.49 2.82 -28.50
CA MET A 4 -8.05 1.49 -28.29
C MET A 4 -7.33 0.53 -29.23
N ILE A 5 -6.68 -0.48 -28.65
CA ILE A 5 -5.91 -1.48 -29.39
C ILE A 5 -6.56 -2.85 -29.12
N PRO A 6 -7.09 -3.54 -30.15
CA PRO A 6 -7.62 -4.89 -29.99
C PRO A 6 -6.53 -5.84 -29.48
N PHE A 7 -6.87 -6.67 -28.48
CA PHE A 7 -5.90 -7.59 -27.87
C PHE A 7 -5.38 -8.66 -28.85
N GLU A 8 -6.18 -9.04 -29.84
CA GLU A 8 -5.88 -10.12 -30.80
C GLU A 8 -5.29 -9.63 -32.14
N SER A 9 -5.30 -8.32 -32.41
CA SER A 9 -4.77 -7.76 -33.66
C SER A 9 -4.23 -6.34 -33.47
N GLU A 10 -2.98 -6.11 -33.90
CA GLU A 10 -2.43 -4.74 -34.03
C GLU A 10 -3.09 -3.93 -35.16
N THR A 11 -4.02 -4.53 -35.90
CA THR A 11 -4.87 -3.86 -36.89
C THR A 11 -6.18 -3.37 -36.25
N GLY A 12 -6.62 -2.16 -36.61
CA GLY A 12 -7.86 -1.57 -36.08
C GLY A 12 -7.69 -0.55 -34.94
N ILE A 13 -6.52 0.10 -34.84
CA ILE A 13 -6.26 1.15 -33.83
C ILE A 13 -7.17 2.36 -34.09
N SER A 14 -8.14 2.60 -33.22
CA SER A 14 -8.87 3.87 -33.18
C SER A 14 -8.24 4.80 -32.16
N ALA A 15 -7.87 6.00 -32.60
CA ALA A 15 -7.29 7.04 -31.76
C ALA A 15 -8.36 8.04 -31.31
N GLU A 16 -8.41 8.32 -30.02
CA GLU A 16 -9.27 9.34 -29.42
C GLU A 16 -8.42 10.37 -28.65
N LYS A 17 -8.98 11.55 -28.42
CA LYS A 17 -8.32 12.56 -27.58
C LYS A 17 -8.24 12.01 -26.16
N GLY A 18 -7.02 11.84 -25.66
CA GLY A 18 -6.76 11.37 -24.29
C GLY A 18 -6.89 12.45 -23.22
N ASN A 19 -7.62 13.53 -23.52
CA ASN A 19 -7.87 14.57 -22.54
C ASN A 19 -8.64 13.93 -21.37
N LEU A 20 -8.19 14.24 -20.16
CA LEU A 20 -8.62 13.61 -18.90
C LEU A 20 -8.16 12.16 -18.67
N MET A 21 -7.96 11.36 -19.71
CA MET A 21 -7.72 9.92 -19.61
C MET A 21 -6.29 9.51 -19.23
N CYS A 22 -5.32 10.43 -19.37
CA CYS A 22 -3.91 10.24 -19.03
C CYS A 22 -3.30 11.56 -18.56
N PRO A 23 -2.29 11.55 -17.66
CA PRO A 23 -1.65 12.79 -17.24
C PRO A 23 -0.95 13.47 -18.42
N PRO A 24 -0.88 14.81 -18.44
CA PRO A 24 -0.19 15.55 -19.50
C PRO A 24 1.35 15.46 -19.36
N TYR A 25 1.87 15.16 -18.18
CA TYR A 25 3.31 15.03 -17.93
C TYR A 25 3.68 13.66 -17.40
N LYS A 26 4.82 13.15 -17.88
CA LYS A 26 5.39 11.84 -17.54
C LYS A 26 5.58 11.62 -16.04
N ASP A 27 5.91 12.69 -15.30
CA ASP A 27 6.24 12.63 -13.88
C ASP A 27 5.02 12.90 -12.97
N SER A 28 3.83 13.04 -13.53
CA SER A 28 2.61 13.25 -12.74
C SER A 28 2.27 11.99 -11.96
N ASN A 29 1.96 12.12 -10.68
CA ASN A 29 1.34 11.02 -9.94
C ASN A 29 -0.11 10.86 -10.41
N PHE A 30 -0.42 9.65 -10.89
CA PHE A 30 -1.77 9.27 -11.27
C PHE A 30 -1.97 7.77 -11.02
N LEU A 31 -3.22 7.38 -11.03
CA LEU A 31 -3.66 6.02 -10.82
C LEU A 31 -4.87 5.76 -11.69
N THR A 32 -4.86 4.64 -12.39
CA THR A 32 -6.00 4.16 -13.17
C THR A 32 -6.47 2.83 -12.63
N THR A 33 -7.78 2.60 -12.65
CA THR A 33 -8.40 1.32 -12.28
C THR A 33 -9.50 0.99 -13.27
N VAL A 34 -9.60 -0.29 -13.60
CA VAL A 34 -10.72 -0.84 -14.35
C VAL A 34 -11.43 -1.84 -13.44
N THR A 35 -12.73 -1.62 -13.20
CA THR A 35 -13.54 -2.50 -12.36
C THR A 35 -13.88 -3.79 -13.10
N ARG A 36 -14.30 -4.83 -12.37
CA ARG A 36 -14.89 -6.05 -12.95
C ARG A 36 -16.10 -5.79 -13.84
N GLU A 37 -16.80 -4.69 -13.60
CA GLU A 37 -17.95 -4.22 -14.38
C GLU A 37 -17.53 -3.41 -15.61
N LYS A 38 -16.22 -3.33 -15.89
CA LYS A 38 -15.61 -2.60 -17.02
C LYS A 38 -15.83 -1.09 -16.95
N GLU A 39 -15.90 -0.54 -15.75
CA GLU A 39 -15.86 0.90 -15.54
C GLU A 39 -14.41 1.34 -15.36
N PHE A 40 -14.04 2.43 -16.02
CA PHE A 40 -12.72 3.01 -15.85
C PHE A 40 -12.78 4.15 -14.86
N PHE A 41 -11.80 4.20 -13.97
CA PHE A 41 -11.55 5.30 -13.06
C PHE A 41 -10.13 5.82 -13.25
N TYR A 42 -10.00 7.14 -13.18
CA TYR A 42 -8.73 7.84 -13.09
C TYR A 42 -8.70 8.69 -11.84
N ALA A 43 -7.58 8.69 -11.15
CA ALA A 43 -7.28 9.54 -10.02
C ALA A 43 -5.92 10.19 -10.23
N GLY A 44 -5.85 11.52 -10.23
CA GLY A 44 -4.60 12.23 -10.42
C GLY A 44 -4.79 13.68 -10.80
N LYS A 45 -3.69 14.29 -11.23
CA LYS A 45 -3.67 15.70 -11.63
C LYS A 45 -3.99 15.85 -13.12
N ILE A 46 -4.78 16.86 -13.46
CA ILE A 46 -4.96 17.40 -14.81
C ILE A 46 -4.60 18.87 -14.76
N TYR A 47 -4.03 19.31 -15.87
CA TYR A 47 -3.69 20.69 -16.12
C TYR A 47 -4.65 21.17 -17.20
N ASN A 48 -5.55 22.09 -16.82
CA ASN A 48 -6.19 22.97 -17.79
C ASN A 48 -5.38 24.27 -17.85
N GLU A 49 -5.49 24.99 -18.96
CA GLU A 49 -4.52 25.99 -19.45
C GLU A 49 -4.03 27.04 -18.43
N ASP A 50 -4.71 27.26 -17.30
CA ASP A 50 -4.23 28.10 -16.17
C ASP A 50 -4.50 27.53 -14.75
N GLU A 51 -5.07 26.34 -14.61
CA GLU A 51 -5.48 25.79 -13.31
C GLU A 51 -5.13 24.30 -13.15
N SER A 52 -4.56 23.97 -12.00
CA SER A 52 -4.11 22.62 -11.68
C SER A 52 -4.89 22.10 -10.48
N SER A 53 -5.61 20.99 -10.63
CA SER A 53 -6.41 20.38 -9.56
C SER A 53 -6.26 18.85 -9.60
N ASN A 54 -6.38 18.22 -8.44
CA ASN A 54 -6.51 16.76 -8.33
C ASN A 54 -7.98 16.39 -8.34
N PHE A 55 -8.33 15.37 -9.10
CA PHE A 55 -9.69 14.83 -9.12
C PHE A 55 -9.64 13.32 -9.29
N ILE A 56 -10.76 12.70 -8.93
CA ILE A 56 -11.10 11.35 -9.35
C ILE A 56 -12.25 11.49 -10.33
N PHE A 57 -12.23 10.76 -11.44
CA PHE A 57 -13.37 10.68 -12.35
C PHE A 57 -13.57 9.26 -12.87
N ASN A 58 -14.79 8.97 -13.33
CA ASN A 58 -15.15 7.72 -13.98
C ASN A 58 -15.64 7.95 -15.41
N PHE A 59 -15.55 6.89 -16.23
CA PHE A 59 -16.32 6.77 -17.46
C PHE A 59 -16.62 5.31 -17.77
N ASP A 60 -17.76 5.08 -18.41
CA ASP A 60 -18.18 3.77 -18.88
C ASP A 60 -17.49 3.44 -20.22
N ILE A 61 -16.66 2.39 -20.22
CA ILE A 61 -15.95 1.91 -21.42
C ILE A 61 -16.95 1.38 -22.46
N ASN A 62 -18.02 0.68 -22.06
CA ASN A 62 -18.95 0.05 -23.00
C ASN A 62 -19.81 1.08 -23.75
N ARG A 63 -20.19 2.19 -23.09
CA ARG A 63 -20.89 3.30 -23.74
C ARG A 63 -20.05 4.00 -24.81
N SER A 64 -18.72 3.91 -24.66
CA SER A 64 -17.72 4.59 -25.49
C SER A 64 -17.34 3.77 -26.73
N VAL A 65 -17.37 2.43 -26.64
CA VAL A 65 -17.00 1.51 -27.73
C VAL A 65 -18.03 1.48 -28.88
N GLY A 66 -19.23 2.06 -28.71
CA GLY A 66 -20.31 2.02 -29.70
C GLY A 66 -20.65 3.32 -30.42
N ILE A 67 -20.19 4.49 -29.97
CA ILE A 67 -20.62 5.76 -30.55
C ILE A 67 -19.49 6.78 -30.54
N VAL A 68 -18.93 7.01 -31.73
CA VAL A 68 -18.28 8.27 -32.12
C VAL A 68 -19.27 9.41 -31.88
N LYS A 69 -19.25 10.05 -30.71
CA LYS A 69 -19.96 11.31 -30.47
C LYS A 69 -19.07 12.29 -29.74
N LYS A 70 -18.97 13.48 -30.32
CA LYS A 70 -18.23 14.69 -29.89
C LYS A 70 -18.48 15.19 -28.45
N ASN A 71 -19.23 14.47 -27.60
CA ASN A 71 -19.66 14.92 -26.26
C ASN A 71 -19.31 13.94 -25.13
N TYR A 72 -18.10 13.37 -25.11
CA TYR A 72 -17.62 12.52 -23.99
C TYR A 72 -17.66 13.24 -22.63
N LEU A 73 -17.42 14.55 -22.61
CA LEU A 73 -17.47 15.38 -21.40
C LEU A 73 -18.84 15.37 -20.70
N ASN A 74 -19.93 15.07 -21.43
CA ASN A 74 -21.27 15.02 -20.84
C ASN A 74 -21.59 13.71 -20.11
N GLN A 75 -20.68 12.72 -20.13
CA GLN A 75 -20.89 11.40 -19.51
C GLN A 75 -19.89 11.08 -18.40
N VAL A 76 -18.94 11.97 -18.13
CA VAL A 76 -17.95 11.81 -17.06
C VAL A 76 -18.53 12.31 -15.74
N ILE A 77 -18.35 11.54 -14.67
CA ILE A 77 -18.64 11.98 -13.30
C ILE A 77 -17.31 12.11 -12.57
N GLN A 78 -17.14 13.20 -11.82
CA GLN A 78 -15.88 13.53 -11.17
C GLN A 78 -16.06 14.12 -9.77
N THR A 79 -14.96 14.24 -9.03
CA THR A 79 -14.92 15.03 -7.80
C THR A 79 -15.01 16.52 -8.11
N LEU A 80 -15.52 17.31 -7.17
CA LEU A 80 -15.65 18.76 -7.34
C LEU A 80 -14.27 19.42 -7.58
N ILE A 81 -14.12 20.04 -8.75
CA ILE A 81 -12.87 20.70 -9.19
C ILE A 81 -12.54 21.86 -8.24
N LEU A 82 -11.25 22.04 -7.94
CA LEU A 82 -10.71 23.08 -7.04
C LEU A 82 -11.22 23.05 -5.59
N SER A 83 -11.96 22.01 -5.19
CA SER A 83 -12.42 21.86 -3.81
C SER A 83 -11.38 21.16 -2.94
N LEU A 84 -10.66 21.93 -2.12
CA LEU A 84 -9.71 21.39 -1.13
C LEU A 84 -10.36 20.47 -0.09
N LYS A 85 -11.68 20.60 0.10
CA LYS A 85 -12.47 19.68 0.94
C LYS A 85 -12.52 18.27 0.34
N TRP A 86 -12.72 18.18 -0.96
CA TRP A 86 -12.81 16.90 -1.66
C TRP A 86 -11.44 16.26 -1.82
N LEU A 87 -10.52 16.99 -2.48
CA LEU A 87 -9.15 16.56 -2.73
C LEU A 87 -8.24 17.78 -2.68
N ASN A 88 -7.23 17.73 -1.83
CA ASN A 88 -6.25 18.80 -1.79
C ASN A 88 -5.34 18.78 -3.05
N LEU A 89 -4.71 19.91 -3.37
CA LEU A 89 -3.84 20.07 -4.54
C LEU A 89 -2.55 19.23 -4.43
N ASP A 90 -2.17 18.82 -3.24
CA ASP A 90 -1.03 17.96 -2.94
C ASP A 90 -1.40 16.48 -2.82
N ALA A 91 -2.67 16.11 -3.08
CA ALA A 91 -3.11 14.73 -3.03
C ALA A 91 -2.26 13.81 -3.92
N HIS A 92 -1.78 12.72 -3.34
CA HIS A 92 -0.89 11.75 -4.00
C HIS A 92 -1.44 10.34 -3.86
N PHE A 93 -1.93 9.79 -4.96
CA PHE A 93 -2.54 8.47 -5.06
C PHE A 93 -1.49 7.36 -5.13
N VAL A 94 -1.74 6.26 -4.39
CA VAL A 94 -0.77 5.16 -4.27
C VAL A 94 -1.37 3.78 -4.59
N ALA A 95 -2.68 3.60 -4.43
CA ALA A 95 -3.36 2.36 -4.76
C ALA A 95 -4.86 2.56 -4.98
N SER A 96 -5.48 1.66 -5.74
CA SER A 96 -6.93 1.54 -5.85
C SER A 96 -7.31 0.07 -5.83
N PHE A 97 -8.54 -0.19 -5.41
CA PHE A 97 -9.12 -1.53 -5.38
C PHE A 97 -10.65 -1.43 -5.43
N GLU A 98 -11.31 -2.54 -5.63
CA GLU A 98 -12.77 -2.62 -5.67
C GLU A 98 -13.27 -3.76 -4.80
N ASN A 99 -14.53 -3.64 -4.38
CA ASN A 99 -15.31 -4.78 -3.94
C ASN A 99 -16.60 -4.87 -4.77
N ARG A 100 -17.61 -5.58 -4.26
CA ARG A 100 -18.87 -5.75 -4.99
C ARG A 100 -19.62 -4.45 -5.25
N LYS A 101 -19.58 -3.47 -4.33
CA LYS A 101 -20.42 -2.27 -4.39
C LYS A 101 -19.62 -0.99 -4.66
N PHE A 102 -18.35 -0.97 -4.28
CA PHE A 102 -17.57 0.25 -4.19
C PHE A 102 -16.23 0.13 -4.91
N VAL A 103 -15.70 1.28 -5.29
CA VAL A 103 -14.31 1.49 -5.70
C VAL A 103 -13.63 2.37 -4.65
N TYR A 104 -12.37 2.06 -4.35
CA TYR A 104 -11.58 2.70 -3.31
C TYR A 104 -10.29 3.28 -3.87
N PHE A 105 -9.87 4.42 -3.30
CA PHE A 105 -8.62 5.09 -3.64
C PHE A 105 -7.83 5.37 -2.36
N VAL A 106 -6.57 4.95 -2.33
CA VAL A 106 -5.65 5.18 -1.22
C VAL A 106 -4.69 6.30 -1.64
N PHE A 107 -4.58 7.33 -0.82
CA PHE A 107 -3.76 8.50 -1.11
C PHE A 107 -3.34 9.22 0.17
N ARG A 108 -2.48 10.23 0.05
CA ARG A 108 -2.17 11.18 1.12
C ARG A 108 -2.39 12.60 0.64
N GLU A 109 -2.75 13.52 1.53
CA GLU A 109 -3.01 14.93 1.22
C GLU A 109 -2.84 15.79 2.49
N THR A 110 -2.72 17.10 2.34
CA THR A 110 -2.77 18.03 3.48
C THR A 110 -4.15 17.97 4.15
N ALA A 111 -4.14 17.76 5.47
CA ALA A 111 -5.33 17.57 6.30
C ALA A 111 -5.98 18.90 6.69
N ILE A 112 -7.03 19.28 5.95
CA ILE A 112 -7.75 20.53 6.19
C ILE A 112 -8.42 20.60 7.57
N GLU A 113 -8.73 19.46 8.18
CA GLU A 113 -9.28 19.39 9.53
C GLU A 113 -8.25 19.66 10.62
N ALA A 114 -6.96 19.56 10.30
CA ALA A 114 -5.84 19.85 11.20
C ALA A 114 -5.28 21.28 11.02
N LEU A 115 -5.70 22.03 10.00
CA LEU A 115 -5.17 23.38 9.71
C LEU A 115 -5.41 24.39 10.83
N ASN A 116 -6.48 24.23 11.60
CA ASN A 116 -6.78 25.12 12.74
C ASN A 116 -5.75 25.02 13.89
N CYS A 117 -4.81 24.07 13.81
CA CYS A 117 -3.75 23.84 14.81
C CYS A 117 -2.37 24.39 14.37
N ASP A 118 -2.31 25.29 13.38
CA ASP A 118 -1.06 25.83 12.78
C ASP A 118 -0.09 24.75 12.25
N SER A 119 -0.64 23.57 11.94
CA SER A 119 0.11 22.41 11.51
C SER A 119 -0.27 22.02 10.08
N ASN A 120 0.67 22.13 9.15
CA ASN A 120 0.56 21.58 7.78
C ASN A 120 0.75 20.06 7.82
N GLU A 121 -0.13 19.36 8.53
CA GLU A 121 -0.12 17.91 8.63
C GLU A 121 -0.62 17.28 7.34
N ILE A 122 0.06 16.21 6.93
CA ILE A 122 -0.35 15.37 5.81
C ILE A 122 -1.01 14.14 6.42
N PHE A 123 -2.23 13.80 6.00
CA PHE A 123 -2.89 12.56 6.39
C PHE A 123 -3.05 11.62 5.20
N SER A 124 -2.97 10.33 5.51
CA SER A 124 -3.34 9.27 4.58
C SER A 124 -4.85 9.05 4.62
N ARG A 125 -5.42 8.76 3.46
CA ARG A 125 -6.84 8.62 3.22
C ARG A 125 -7.16 7.35 2.46
N VAL A 126 -8.35 6.83 2.73
CA VAL A 126 -9.09 5.97 1.80
C VAL A 126 -10.32 6.75 1.37
N ALA A 127 -10.50 6.98 0.07
CA ALA A 127 -11.78 7.41 -0.49
C ALA A 127 -12.58 6.22 -0.98
N ARG A 128 -13.90 6.33 -0.93
CA ARG A 128 -14.87 5.33 -1.37
C ARG A 128 -15.91 5.99 -2.28
N ILE A 129 -16.28 5.31 -3.36
CA ILE A 129 -17.31 5.72 -4.32
C ILE A 129 -18.18 4.50 -4.64
N CYS A 130 -19.51 4.67 -4.72
CA CYS A 130 -20.41 3.64 -5.23
C CYS A 130 -20.22 3.45 -6.73
N LYS A 131 -20.17 2.19 -7.18
CA LYS A 131 -20.08 1.89 -8.63
C LYS A 131 -21.31 2.38 -9.40
N ASN A 132 -22.49 2.27 -8.79
CA ASN A 132 -23.75 2.74 -9.37
C ASN A 132 -24.04 4.24 -9.14
N ASP A 133 -23.03 5.05 -8.80
CA ASP A 133 -23.19 6.50 -8.66
C ASP A 133 -23.47 7.14 -10.02
N ASN A 134 -24.69 7.64 -10.19
CA ASN A 134 -25.12 8.30 -11.44
C ASN A 134 -24.70 9.78 -11.50
N GLY A 135 -24.16 10.32 -10.41
CA GLY A 135 -23.76 11.71 -10.29
C GLY A 135 -24.93 12.70 -10.38
N SER A 136 -24.60 13.97 -10.17
CA SER A 136 -25.47 15.12 -10.47
C SER A 136 -24.59 16.24 -11.00
N LYS A 137 -24.99 16.88 -12.11
CA LYS A 137 -24.17 17.92 -12.77
C LYS A 137 -22.70 17.50 -12.96
N GLN A 138 -22.47 16.23 -13.35
CA GLN A 138 -21.15 15.61 -13.54
C GLN A 138 -20.30 15.48 -12.26
N VAL A 139 -20.90 15.60 -11.08
CA VAL A 139 -20.21 15.44 -9.78
C VAL A 139 -20.70 14.18 -9.07
N PHE A 140 -19.78 13.40 -8.47
CA PHE A 140 -20.13 12.23 -7.67
C PHE A 140 -21.05 12.60 -6.50
N LEU A 141 -22.04 11.75 -6.20
CA LEU A 141 -22.92 11.96 -5.03
C LEU A 141 -22.42 11.19 -3.80
N THR A 142 -21.69 10.11 -4.03
CA THR A 142 -21.28 9.11 -3.03
C THR A 142 -19.80 9.19 -2.66
N PHE A 143 -19.06 10.17 -3.18
CA PHE A 143 -17.66 10.38 -2.82
C PHE A 143 -17.53 10.75 -1.34
N VAL A 144 -16.78 9.94 -0.60
CA VAL A 144 -16.42 10.19 0.80
C VAL A 144 -15.02 9.67 1.08
N LYS A 145 -14.31 10.30 2.02
CA LYS A 145 -12.96 9.87 2.44
C LYS A 145 -12.86 9.73 3.97
N ALA A 146 -11.99 8.83 4.41
CA ALA A 146 -11.69 8.55 5.81
C ALA A 146 -10.18 8.60 6.04
N ARG A 147 -9.74 9.01 7.24
CA ARG A 147 -8.34 8.92 7.64
C ARG A 147 -7.97 7.46 7.87
N ILE A 148 -6.86 7.01 7.29
CA ILE A 148 -6.25 5.71 7.60
C ILE A 148 -4.97 5.93 8.41
N VAL A 149 -4.84 5.23 9.53
CA VAL A 149 -3.77 5.47 10.49
C VAL A 149 -2.86 4.26 10.64
N CYS A 150 -1.56 4.50 10.66
CA CYS A 150 -0.55 3.53 11.07
C CYS A 150 0.28 4.21 12.15
N PHE A 151 0.35 3.63 13.35
CA PHE A 151 1.01 4.26 14.48
C PHE A 151 1.67 3.23 15.37
N LEU A 152 2.74 3.63 16.05
CA LEU A 152 3.39 2.87 17.10
C LEU A 152 2.84 3.36 18.45
N PRO A 153 2.17 2.49 19.24
CA PRO A 153 1.63 2.88 20.54
C PRO A 153 2.76 3.17 21.53
N GLY A 154 2.51 4.13 22.43
CA GLY A 154 3.44 4.54 23.47
C GLY A 154 2.84 5.67 24.30
N GLN A 155 3.57 6.17 25.31
CA GLN A 155 3.11 7.30 26.13
C GLN A 155 2.73 8.51 25.26
N ASN A 156 3.52 8.76 24.21
CA ASN A 156 3.16 9.59 23.07
C ASN A 156 3.20 8.68 21.83
N SER A 157 2.02 8.36 21.29
CA SER A 157 1.93 7.50 20.10
C SER A 157 2.57 8.18 18.88
N LEU A 158 3.38 7.43 18.13
CA LEU A 158 4.06 7.92 16.94
C LEU A 158 3.27 7.55 15.69
N TYR A 159 2.78 8.55 14.95
CA TYR A 159 1.98 8.34 13.74
C TYR A 159 2.83 8.40 12.47
N TYR A 160 2.65 7.42 11.60
CA TYR A 160 3.19 7.37 10.25
C TYR A 160 2.10 7.86 9.29
N ASN A 161 1.97 9.18 9.14
CA ASN A 161 0.81 9.75 8.44
C ASN A 161 0.91 9.73 6.90
N GLU A 162 2.07 9.47 6.30
CA GLU A 162 2.24 9.50 4.84
C GLU A 162 2.31 8.10 4.23
N VAL A 163 1.24 7.65 3.58
CA VAL A 163 1.23 6.40 2.79
C VAL A 163 2.04 6.57 1.53
N ILE A 164 2.95 5.64 1.26
CA ILE A 164 3.89 5.67 0.13
C ILE A 164 3.49 4.68 -0.95
N ALA A 165 3.09 3.49 -0.54
CA ALA A 165 2.65 2.44 -1.45
C ALA A 165 1.65 1.53 -0.72
N ALA A 166 0.71 0.96 -1.46
CA ALA A 166 -0.24 0.01 -0.88
C ALA A 166 -0.65 -1.07 -1.88
N LYS A 167 -1.06 -2.23 -1.36
CA LYS A 167 -1.57 -3.36 -2.13
C LYS A 167 -2.77 -3.96 -1.42
N PHE A 168 -3.89 -4.05 -2.14
CA PHE A 168 -5.05 -4.80 -1.68
C PHE A 168 -5.05 -6.21 -2.28
N ILE A 169 -5.24 -7.22 -1.43
CA ILE A 169 -5.40 -8.62 -1.85
C ILE A 169 -6.22 -9.37 -0.81
N ASN A 170 -7.19 -10.17 -1.27
CA ASN A 170 -7.95 -11.09 -0.42
C ASN A 170 -8.57 -10.44 0.84
N GLY A 171 -9.21 -9.27 0.68
CA GLY A 171 -9.89 -8.57 1.77
C GLY A 171 -8.96 -7.81 2.72
N ARG A 172 -7.67 -7.68 2.41
CA ARG A 172 -6.68 -6.97 3.22
C ARG A 172 -5.92 -5.93 2.40
N LEU A 173 -5.78 -4.74 2.97
CA LEU A 173 -4.94 -3.66 2.46
C LEU A 173 -3.62 -3.65 3.22
N TYR A 174 -2.51 -3.92 2.53
CA TYR A 174 -1.15 -3.77 3.04
C TYR A 174 -0.67 -2.39 2.62
N ALA A 175 -0.42 -1.51 3.58
CA ALA A 175 -0.02 -0.13 3.29
C ALA A 175 1.24 0.24 4.05
N LEU A 176 2.18 0.80 3.31
CA LEU A 176 3.49 1.25 3.78
C LEU A 176 3.44 2.76 4.00
N PHE A 177 3.81 3.18 5.20
CA PHE A 177 3.77 4.58 5.63
C PHE A 177 5.16 5.06 6.05
N LYS A 178 5.34 6.38 6.07
CA LYS A 178 6.47 7.05 6.71
C LYS A 178 5.98 8.18 7.62
N ILE A 179 6.88 8.67 8.47
CA ILE A 179 6.65 9.84 9.33
C ILE A 179 6.66 11.11 8.46
N SER A 180 5.68 11.99 8.65
CA SER A 180 5.62 13.28 7.96
C SER A 180 6.75 14.20 8.39
N HIS A 181 7.33 14.94 7.43
CA HIS A 181 8.36 15.97 7.68
C HIS A 181 9.59 15.48 8.47
N SER A 182 9.82 14.17 8.56
CA SER A 182 10.97 13.59 9.26
C SER A 182 12.23 13.63 8.38
N SER A 183 13.35 14.03 8.97
CA SER A 183 14.68 13.89 8.36
C SER A 183 15.19 12.45 8.35
N ILE A 184 14.61 11.59 9.19
CA ILE A 184 14.90 10.17 9.27
C ILE A 184 13.89 9.41 8.42
N ASN A 185 14.41 8.62 7.48
CA ASN A 185 13.62 7.69 6.68
C ASN A 185 13.23 6.47 7.52
N GLU A 186 12.13 6.59 8.25
CA GLU A 186 11.54 5.51 9.03
C GLU A 186 10.19 5.12 8.44
N PHE A 187 10.02 3.82 8.20
CA PHE A 187 8.86 3.26 7.53
C PHE A 187 8.14 2.25 8.41
N ALA A 188 6.82 2.23 8.28
CA ALA A 188 5.94 1.30 8.97
C ALA A 188 5.01 0.59 7.99
N LEU A 189 4.88 -0.74 8.10
CA LEU A 189 3.89 -1.50 7.36
C LEU A 189 2.72 -1.85 8.27
N CYS A 190 1.52 -1.39 7.90
CA CYS A 190 0.27 -1.74 8.56
C CYS A 190 -0.65 -2.52 7.60
N VAL A 191 -1.50 -3.38 8.17
CA VAL A 191 -2.49 -4.17 7.42
C VAL A 191 -3.88 -3.87 7.94
N PHE A 192 -4.82 -3.65 7.04
CA PHE A 192 -6.19 -3.24 7.35
C PHE A 192 -7.16 -4.23 6.72
N SER A 193 -8.21 -4.63 7.44
CA SER A 193 -9.29 -5.42 6.85
C SER A 193 -10.22 -4.54 6.01
N GLU A 194 -10.81 -5.14 4.99
CA GLU A 194 -11.90 -4.53 4.23
C GLU A 194 -13.09 -4.17 5.13
N GLU A 195 -13.38 -4.98 6.15
CA GLU A 195 -14.41 -4.71 7.15
C GLU A 195 -14.16 -3.40 7.92
N GLU A 196 -12.94 -3.22 8.44
CA GLU A 196 -12.59 -2.00 9.18
C GLU A 196 -12.62 -0.77 8.25
N ILE A 197 -12.15 -0.91 7.00
CA ILE A 197 -12.26 0.14 5.98
C ILE A 197 -13.73 0.52 5.75
N ASN A 198 -14.63 -0.45 5.61
CA ASN A 198 -16.05 -0.18 5.35
C ASN A 198 -16.75 0.47 6.54
N SER A 199 -16.47 -0.02 7.75
CA SER A 199 -17.09 0.48 8.97
C SER A 199 -16.79 1.96 9.24
N ALA A 200 -15.67 2.49 8.73
CA ALA A 200 -15.34 3.91 8.83
C ALA A 200 -16.38 4.82 8.14
N PHE A 201 -17.00 4.32 7.08
CA PHE A 201 -18.00 5.06 6.31
C PHE A 201 -19.45 4.74 6.69
N GLU A 202 -19.66 3.91 7.71
CA GLU A 202 -20.98 3.59 8.27
C GLU A 202 -21.27 4.38 9.55
N GLY A 203 -20.25 5.07 10.07
CA GLY A 203 -20.31 5.87 11.30
C GLY A 203 -20.81 7.30 11.09
N ASN A 204 -20.36 8.18 11.98
CA ASN A 204 -20.62 9.60 11.93
C ASN A 204 -19.68 10.29 10.93
N PHE A 205 -20.04 11.52 10.56
CA PHE A 205 -19.26 12.33 9.65
C PHE A 205 -18.89 13.67 10.26
N LEU A 206 -17.76 14.23 9.88
CA LEU A 206 -17.35 15.58 10.20
C LEU A 206 -17.76 16.54 9.09
N ARG A 207 -18.23 17.71 9.50
CA ARG A 207 -18.58 18.81 8.59
C ARG A 207 -18.04 20.13 9.10
N GLN A 208 -17.55 20.95 8.18
CA GLN A 208 -17.19 22.33 8.44
C GLN A 208 -18.12 23.28 7.65
N TYR A 209 -18.97 24.02 8.38
CA TYR A 209 -19.94 24.95 7.79
C TYR A 209 -19.30 26.22 7.22
N LYS A 210 -18.24 26.73 7.84
CA LYS A 210 -17.46 27.89 7.39
C LYS A 210 -15.98 27.66 7.64
N GLU A 211 -15.10 28.21 6.81
CA GLU A 211 -13.65 27.98 6.87
C GLU A 211 -13.03 28.31 8.24
N ASN A 212 -13.59 29.28 8.96
CA ASN A 212 -13.15 29.69 10.29
C ASN A 212 -13.84 28.95 11.45
N MET A 213 -14.72 27.99 11.17
CA MET A 213 -15.37 27.17 12.19
C MET A 213 -14.65 25.85 12.39
N LEU A 214 -14.76 25.30 13.59
CA LEU A 214 -14.31 23.94 13.88
C LEU A 214 -15.19 22.92 13.13
N TRP A 215 -14.59 21.78 12.83
CA TRP A 215 -15.30 20.62 12.31
C TRP A 215 -16.25 20.06 13.37
N GLN A 216 -17.48 19.75 12.97
CA GLN A 216 -18.53 19.25 13.85
C GLN A 216 -18.97 17.86 13.42
N SER A 217 -19.23 17.00 14.39
CA SER A 217 -19.80 15.67 14.15
C SER A 217 -21.26 15.77 13.73
N ILE A 218 -21.60 15.02 12.69
CA ILE A 218 -22.93 14.88 12.08
C ILE A 218 -23.34 13.42 12.27
N THR A 219 -24.41 13.23 13.04
CA THR A 219 -24.95 11.91 13.39
C THR A 219 -26.26 11.59 12.66
N SER A 220 -26.68 12.44 11.70
CA SER A 220 -27.94 12.29 10.95
C SER A 220 -28.00 10.98 10.15
N LYS A 221 -29.18 10.37 10.06
CA LYS A 221 -29.39 9.14 9.27
C LYS A 221 -29.22 9.43 7.78
N GLU A 222 -29.60 10.62 7.35
CA GLU A 222 -29.53 11.13 5.97
C GLU A 222 -28.08 11.13 5.47
N ALA A 223 -27.13 11.63 6.27
CA ALA A 223 -25.70 11.58 5.96
C ALA A 223 -25.19 10.15 5.76
N ARG A 224 -25.67 9.19 6.57
CA ARG A 224 -25.30 7.77 6.45
C ARG A 224 -25.91 7.13 5.21
N MET A 225 -27.15 7.47 4.87
CA MET A 225 -27.83 6.98 3.67
C MET A 225 -27.17 7.47 2.37
N GLN A 226 -26.67 8.71 2.35
CA GLN A 226 -26.05 9.31 1.17
C GLN A 226 -24.93 8.44 0.56
N PHE A 227 -24.15 7.76 1.40
CA PHE A 227 -23.00 6.97 0.97
C PHE A 227 -23.30 5.46 0.87
N ASN A 228 -24.58 5.07 0.91
CA ASN A 228 -25.03 3.69 0.70
C ASN A 228 -25.52 3.51 -0.74
N CYS A 229 -25.01 2.49 -1.43
CA CYS A 229 -25.34 2.25 -2.83
C CYS A 229 -26.77 1.71 -3.07
N GLU A 230 -27.47 1.27 -2.01
CA GLU A 230 -28.82 0.69 -2.12
C GLU A 230 -29.95 1.70 -1.92
N GLU A 231 -29.70 2.83 -1.26
CA GLU A 231 -30.71 3.81 -0.83
C GLU A 231 -30.46 5.20 -1.42
N GLN A 232 -30.10 5.29 -2.71
CA GLN A 232 -29.92 6.59 -3.37
C GLN A 232 -31.28 7.26 -3.64
N ASN A 233 -31.77 8.05 -2.67
CA ASN A 233 -32.86 8.98 -2.90
C ASN A 233 -32.36 10.15 -3.76
N ILE A 234 -32.79 10.16 -5.01
CA ILE A 234 -32.36 11.06 -6.09
C ILE A 234 -32.79 12.53 -5.84
N GLU A 235 -33.64 12.80 -4.85
CA GLU A 235 -34.22 14.14 -4.65
C GLU A 235 -33.30 15.17 -3.95
N SER A 236 -32.15 14.79 -3.38
CA SER A 236 -31.22 15.71 -2.70
C SER A 236 -30.07 16.22 -3.58
N GLN A 237 -30.32 16.42 -4.87
CA GLN A 237 -29.32 16.72 -5.91
C GLN A 237 -28.68 18.12 -5.86
N GLU A 238 -29.25 19.08 -5.13
CA GLU A 238 -28.67 20.43 -4.99
C GLU A 238 -27.63 20.55 -3.85
N PHE A 239 -27.55 19.56 -2.96
CA PHE A 239 -26.85 19.71 -1.68
C PHE A 239 -25.34 19.40 -1.76
N VAL A 240 -24.85 18.62 -2.72
CA VAL A 240 -23.51 18.00 -2.60
C VAL A 240 -22.33 18.98 -2.71
N GLN A 241 -22.48 20.12 -3.38
CA GLN A 241 -21.35 21.06 -3.59
C GLN A 241 -20.91 21.78 -2.31
N ASP A 242 -21.85 22.19 -1.44
CA ASP A 242 -21.57 22.95 -0.21
C ASP A 242 -21.59 22.10 1.08
N ASN A 243 -21.87 20.80 0.96
CA ASN A 243 -22.11 19.91 2.09
C ASN A 243 -21.13 18.72 2.13
N PHE A 244 -19.84 18.98 1.89
CA PHE A 244 -18.81 17.94 2.00
C PHE A 244 -18.80 17.31 3.40
N LEU A 245 -18.74 15.97 3.44
CA LEU A 245 -18.67 15.16 4.65
C LEU A 245 -17.37 14.35 4.65
N LEU A 246 -16.66 14.38 5.77
CA LEU A 246 -15.48 13.57 6.03
C LEU A 246 -15.85 12.46 7.02
N ALA A 247 -15.44 11.21 6.80
CA ALA A 247 -15.71 10.17 7.79
C ALA A 247 -14.99 10.49 9.11
N GLU A 248 -15.73 10.45 10.23
CA GLU A 248 -15.17 10.75 11.56
C GLU A 248 -14.31 9.60 12.10
N LYS A 249 -14.72 8.34 11.82
CA LYS A 249 -14.00 7.16 12.27
C LYS A 249 -12.69 7.00 11.47
N GLU A 250 -11.58 6.90 12.19
CA GLU A 250 -10.29 6.51 11.62
C GLU A 250 -10.25 5.01 11.33
N ILE A 251 -9.67 4.64 10.18
CA ILE A 251 -9.44 3.24 9.80
C ILE A 251 -8.19 2.74 10.52
N LYS A 252 -8.36 1.82 11.47
CA LYS A 252 -7.29 1.26 12.30
C LYS A 252 -6.72 -0.05 11.73
N PRO A 253 -5.44 -0.35 11.98
CA PRO A 253 -4.83 -1.60 11.53
C PRO A 253 -5.41 -2.82 12.28
N LEU A 254 -5.22 -4.01 11.69
CA LEU A 254 -5.58 -5.30 12.28
C LEU A 254 -4.79 -5.62 13.56
N THR A 255 -3.63 -5.01 13.74
CA THR A 255 -2.72 -5.20 14.88
C THR A 255 -2.59 -3.92 15.68
N GLU A 256 -2.28 -4.02 16.98
CA GLU A 256 -2.13 -2.85 17.86
C GLU A 256 -0.92 -1.96 17.52
N SER A 257 0.05 -2.50 16.78
CA SER A 257 1.25 -1.82 16.31
C SER A 257 1.57 -2.24 14.86
N PRO A 258 2.47 -1.54 14.15
CA PRO A 258 2.83 -1.89 12.77
C PRO A 258 3.50 -3.26 12.71
N LEU A 259 3.24 -4.02 11.64
CA LEU A 259 3.87 -5.33 11.44
C LEU A 259 5.39 -5.21 11.24
N ILE A 260 5.82 -4.18 10.51
CA ILE A 260 7.23 -3.92 10.22
C ILE A 260 7.51 -2.47 10.56
N VAL A 261 8.62 -2.24 11.27
CA VAL A 261 9.23 -0.91 11.41
C VAL A 261 10.68 -1.01 10.97
N GLU A 262 11.06 -0.20 9.98
CA GLU A 262 12.40 -0.22 9.38
C GLU A 262 12.94 1.20 9.30
N LYS A 263 14.16 1.39 9.81
CA LYS A 263 14.84 2.69 9.86
C LYS A 263 15.94 2.76 8.81
N PHE A 264 16.15 3.95 8.26
CA PHE A 264 17.19 4.23 7.26
C PHE A 264 17.01 3.49 5.93
N PHE A 265 15.81 2.98 5.66
CA PHE A 265 15.45 2.39 4.37
C PHE A 265 14.58 3.36 3.58
N ASN A 266 14.67 3.35 2.26
CA ASN A 266 13.86 4.16 1.36
C ASN A 266 12.97 3.26 0.52
N PHE A 267 11.88 2.75 1.08
CA PHE A 267 10.97 1.90 0.32
C PHE A 267 10.15 2.70 -0.68
N THR A 268 9.96 2.13 -1.87
CA THR A 268 9.27 2.77 -3.00
C THR A 268 8.09 1.95 -3.50
N HIS A 269 8.21 0.61 -3.51
CA HIS A 269 7.18 -0.27 -4.04
C HIS A 269 6.84 -1.38 -3.04
N ILE A 270 5.57 -1.79 -3.06
CA ILE A 270 5.06 -2.97 -2.39
C ILE A 270 4.33 -3.85 -3.40
N ASP A 271 4.50 -5.15 -3.30
CA ASP A 271 3.55 -6.12 -3.85
C ASP A 271 3.33 -7.25 -2.86
N VAL A 272 2.17 -7.90 -2.94
CA VAL A 272 1.79 -8.97 -2.03
C VAL A 272 1.16 -10.08 -2.83
N ILE A 273 1.63 -11.29 -2.56
CA ILE A 273 1.11 -12.51 -3.17
C ILE A 273 0.68 -13.48 -2.08
N SER A 274 -0.44 -14.15 -2.30
CA SER A 274 -0.91 -15.23 -1.43
C SER A 274 -0.53 -16.56 -2.04
N SER A 275 0.05 -17.44 -1.24
CA SER A 275 0.32 -18.83 -1.57
C SER A 275 -0.21 -19.75 -0.48
N THR A 276 -0.31 -21.04 -0.81
CA THR A 276 -0.57 -22.10 0.16
C THR A 276 0.73 -22.83 0.42
N THR A 277 1.09 -23.00 1.68
CA THR A 277 2.21 -23.87 2.06
C THR A 277 1.87 -25.33 1.74
N PHE A 278 2.87 -26.20 1.83
CA PHE A 278 2.69 -27.64 1.67
C PHE A 278 1.59 -28.21 2.60
N ASN A 279 1.36 -27.60 3.76
CA ASN A 279 0.35 -28.01 4.73
C ASN A 279 -1.01 -27.35 4.52
N ASN A 280 -1.30 -26.84 3.32
CA ASN A 280 -2.53 -26.11 3.00
C ASN A 280 -2.80 -24.90 3.90
N GLN A 281 -1.75 -24.32 4.50
CA GLN A 281 -1.89 -23.07 5.26
C GLN A 281 -1.70 -21.90 4.30
N ARG A 282 -2.63 -20.95 4.35
CA ARG A 282 -2.52 -19.73 3.58
C ARG A 282 -1.45 -18.83 4.18
N VAL A 283 -0.60 -18.30 3.31
CA VAL A 283 0.50 -17.43 3.66
C VAL A 283 0.56 -16.27 2.67
N ASP A 284 0.72 -15.07 3.20
CA ASP A 284 0.89 -13.86 2.39
C ASP A 284 2.38 -13.48 2.40
N THR A 285 2.98 -13.43 1.22
CA THR A 285 4.36 -12.99 1.03
C THR A 285 4.36 -11.54 0.58
N ILE A 286 4.97 -10.68 1.39
CA ILE A 286 5.09 -9.24 1.18
C ILE A 286 6.47 -8.95 0.58
N LEU A 287 6.47 -8.24 -0.53
CA LEU A 287 7.66 -7.83 -1.27
C LEU A 287 7.82 -6.32 -1.11
N LEU A 288 8.91 -5.88 -0.49
CA LEU A 288 9.23 -4.47 -0.33
C LEU A 288 10.51 -4.15 -1.12
N LEU A 289 10.43 -3.18 -2.01
CA LEU A 289 11.56 -2.73 -2.81
C LEU A 289 12.02 -1.35 -2.36
N THR A 290 13.32 -1.20 -2.16
CA THR A 290 13.95 0.08 -1.82
C THR A 290 14.35 0.86 -3.08
N ARG A 291 14.53 2.17 -2.94
CA ARG A 291 15.12 3.06 -3.95
C ARG A 291 16.52 2.63 -4.38
N TYR A 292 17.23 1.89 -3.51
CA TYR A 292 18.57 1.38 -3.76
C TYR A 292 18.55 -0.05 -4.32
N ASN A 293 17.45 -0.46 -4.95
CA ASN A 293 17.29 -1.75 -5.64
C ASN A 293 17.47 -2.96 -4.71
N THR A 294 17.16 -2.81 -3.41
CA THR A 294 17.14 -3.92 -2.46
C THR A 294 15.71 -4.44 -2.31
N LEU A 295 15.50 -5.71 -2.64
CA LEU A 295 14.24 -6.41 -2.45
C LEU A 295 14.26 -7.17 -1.13
N LYS A 296 13.37 -6.80 -0.21
CA LYS A 296 13.08 -7.55 1.02
C LYS A 296 11.81 -8.37 0.87
N ARG A 297 11.85 -9.60 1.37
CA ARG A 297 10.73 -10.54 1.36
C ARG A 297 10.34 -10.87 2.79
N TYR A 298 9.07 -10.65 3.12
CA TYR A 298 8.48 -11.00 4.40
C TYR A 298 7.34 -11.99 4.20
N VAL A 299 7.12 -12.81 5.21
CA VAL A 299 6.06 -13.81 5.21
C VAL A 299 5.17 -13.58 6.41
N LEU A 300 3.88 -13.44 6.15
CA LEU A 300 2.83 -13.30 7.15
C LEU A 300 1.93 -14.55 7.10
N GLN A 301 1.84 -15.23 8.23
CA GLN A 301 0.96 -16.38 8.40
C GLN A 301 -0.34 -15.98 9.10
N ASP A 302 -1.45 -16.56 8.65
CA ASP A 302 -2.80 -16.10 8.99
C ASP A 302 -3.28 -16.46 10.40
N GLN A 303 -2.55 -17.26 11.19
CA GLN A 303 -3.03 -17.78 12.47
C GLN A 303 -2.08 -17.57 13.67
N ILE A 304 -2.72 -17.23 14.80
CA ILE A 304 -2.34 -17.30 16.23
C ILE A 304 -1.74 -16.04 16.88
N GLU A 305 -0.90 -15.27 16.22
CA GLU A 305 -0.36 -13.98 16.70
C GLU A 305 0.42 -13.47 15.49
N SER A 306 0.11 -12.30 14.94
CA SER A 306 0.64 -11.80 13.66
C SER A 306 2.16 -11.65 13.64
N LYS A 307 2.89 -12.77 13.57
CA LYS A 307 4.35 -12.84 13.51
C LYS A 307 4.73 -12.80 12.04
N ILE A 308 5.25 -11.66 11.63
CA ILE A 308 5.85 -11.47 10.32
C ILE A 308 7.32 -11.84 10.36
N CYS A 309 7.81 -12.57 9.35
CA CYS A 309 9.20 -12.99 9.29
C CYS A 309 9.88 -12.47 8.03
N MET A 310 11.04 -11.84 8.15
CA MET A 310 11.89 -11.55 7.01
C MET A 310 12.64 -12.83 6.58
N ILE A 311 12.45 -13.25 5.33
CA ILE A 311 12.99 -14.52 4.81
C ILE A 311 14.10 -14.34 3.76
N SER A 312 14.15 -13.17 3.13
CA SER A 312 15.15 -12.86 2.11
C SER A 312 15.38 -11.35 2.03
N GLU A 313 16.63 -10.98 1.83
CA GLU A 313 17.05 -9.66 1.38
C GLU A 313 17.99 -9.88 0.19
N ARG A 314 17.68 -9.26 -0.94
CA ARG A 314 18.44 -9.42 -2.18
C ARG A 314 18.69 -8.06 -2.82
N GLN A 315 19.94 -7.81 -3.16
CA GLN A 315 20.29 -6.75 -4.09
C GLN A 315 19.92 -7.18 -5.51
N LEU A 316 19.11 -6.38 -6.18
CA LEU A 316 18.70 -6.65 -7.54
C LEU A 316 19.80 -6.23 -8.52
N PRO A 317 19.99 -6.95 -9.64
CA PRO A 317 21.02 -6.67 -10.64
C PRO A 317 20.59 -5.49 -11.54
N ILE A 318 20.25 -4.36 -10.92
CA ILE A 318 19.80 -3.14 -11.61
C ILE A 318 20.94 -2.13 -11.52
N ASN A 319 21.25 -1.51 -12.66
CA ASN A 319 22.30 -0.50 -12.76
C ASN A 319 21.99 0.71 -11.86
N GLU A 320 23.00 1.34 -11.24
CA GLU A 320 22.78 2.44 -10.29
C GLU A 320 22.10 3.66 -10.93
N ASN A 321 22.30 3.84 -12.24
CA ASN A 321 21.69 4.91 -13.04
C ASN A 321 20.34 4.50 -13.67
N ASP A 322 19.71 3.46 -13.15
CA ASP A 322 18.40 2.97 -13.58
C ASP A 322 17.42 3.01 -12.41
N PHE A 323 16.16 3.36 -12.71
CA PHE A 323 15.11 3.58 -11.72
C PHE A 323 13.97 2.62 -11.95
N VAL A 324 13.54 1.95 -10.89
CA VAL A 324 12.37 1.08 -10.93
C VAL A 324 11.11 1.91 -11.01
N LEU A 325 10.28 1.60 -12.02
CA LEU A 325 8.97 2.22 -12.25
C LEU A 325 7.82 1.35 -11.75
N THR A 326 7.99 0.03 -11.80
CA THR A 326 6.94 -0.91 -11.40
C THR A 326 7.52 -2.25 -10.98
N MET A 327 6.83 -2.90 -10.04
CA MET A 327 7.12 -4.25 -9.58
C MET A 327 5.81 -5.03 -9.52
N LYS A 328 5.76 -6.21 -10.14
CA LYS A 328 4.61 -7.12 -10.11
C LYS A 328 5.07 -8.55 -9.87
N ALA A 329 4.45 -9.23 -8.93
CA ALA A 329 4.74 -10.61 -8.59
C ALA A 329 3.56 -11.53 -8.91
N ASN A 330 3.90 -12.76 -9.31
CA ASN A 330 2.93 -13.80 -9.60
C ASN A 330 3.39 -15.11 -8.94
N ALA A 331 2.67 -15.52 -7.89
CA ALA A 331 2.97 -16.74 -7.14
C ALA A 331 2.93 -18.00 -8.01
N ARG A 332 1.95 -18.13 -8.92
CA ARG A 332 1.78 -19.30 -9.78
C ARG A 332 2.94 -19.48 -10.76
N LEU A 333 3.45 -18.37 -11.29
CA LEU A 333 4.59 -18.38 -12.21
C LEU A 333 5.94 -18.32 -11.49
N ASN A 334 5.94 -18.30 -10.14
CA ASN A 334 7.13 -18.08 -9.32
C ASN A 334 8.00 -16.91 -9.83
N SER A 335 7.38 -15.80 -10.25
CA SER A 335 8.10 -14.72 -10.93
C SER A 335 7.77 -13.33 -10.39
N ILE A 336 8.81 -12.52 -10.25
CA ILE A 336 8.73 -11.07 -10.05
C ILE A 336 9.18 -10.42 -11.36
N VAL A 337 8.35 -9.54 -11.90
CA VAL A 337 8.66 -8.71 -13.06
C VAL A 337 8.86 -7.28 -12.58
N ILE A 338 10.01 -6.72 -12.93
CA ILE A 338 10.40 -5.35 -12.59
C ILE A 338 10.57 -4.59 -13.89
N GLY A 339 9.81 -3.50 -14.04
CA GLY A 339 10.00 -2.55 -15.13
C GLY A 339 10.82 -1.37 -14.64
N THR A 340 11.92 -1.09 -15.32
CA THR A 340 12.77 0.08 -15.08
C THR A 340 12.60 1.11 -16.19
N ILE A 341 13.36 2.20 -16.16
CA ILE A 341 13.37 3.17 -17.27
C ILE A 341 14.07 2.61 -18.53
N LYS A 342 14.89 1.56 -18.40
CA LYS A 342 15.73 1.03 -19.48
C LYS A 342 15.39 -0.41 -19.89
N GLU A 343 14.88 -1.22 -18.97
CA GLU A 343 14.69 -2.65 -19.20
C GLU A 343 13.54 -3.26 -18.40
N VAL A 344 13.20 -4.50 -18.74
CA VAL A 344 12.25 -5.31 -17.99
C VAL A 344 12.98 -6.56 -17.51
N ILE A 345 13.02 -6.76 -16.20
CA ILE A 345 13.75 -7.85 -15.56
C ILE A 345 12.75 -8.83 -14.97
N LYS A 346 12.91 -10.11 -15.30
CA LYS A 346 12.15 -11.21 -14.68
C LYS A 346 13.05 -11.98 -13.73
N LEU A 347 12.62 -12.11 -12.48
CA LEU A 347 13.33 -12.81 -11.41
C LEU A 347 12.45 -13.92 -10.83
N SER A 348 13.06 -14.95 -10.25
CA SER A 348 12.34 -15.92 -9.43
C SER A 348 11.90 -15.28 -8.11
N ILE A 349 10.67 -15.56 -7.64
CA ILE A 349 10.26 -15.19 -6.27
C ILE A 349 11.09 -15.99 -5.27
N ALA A 350 11.21 -17.29 -5.51
CA ALA A 350 11.92 -18.22 -4.65
C ALA A 350 13.44 -18.15 -4.86
N ASP A 351 14.19 -18.14 -3.77
CA ASP A 351 15.66 -18.00 -3.77
C ASP A 351 16.33 -19.26 -3.23
N CYS A 352 15.76 -20.42 -3.55
CA CYS A 352 16.07 -21.67 -2.86
C CYS A 352 17.53 -22.11 -3.01
N GLU A 353 18.17 -21.71 -4.11
CA GLU A 353 19.59 -22.03 -4.39
C GLU A 353 20.56 -21.49 -3.33
N LYS A 354 20.15 -20.49 -2.55
CA LYS A 354 20.95 -19.98 -1.41
C LYS A 354 21.09 -21.00 -0.28
N TYR A 355 20.20 -21.99 -0.21
CA TYR A 355 20.22 -23.05 0.80
C TYR A 355 20.90 -24.29 0.23
N THR A 356 22.19 -24.42 0.50
CA THR A 356 23.02 -25.50 -0.06
C THR A 356 22.86 -26.82 0.70
N LYS A 357 22.48 -26.75 1.99
CA LYS A 357 22.34 -27.92 2.86
C LYS A 357 20.87 -28.24 3.14
N LYS A 358 20.56 -29.53 3.28
CA LYS A 358 19.21 -30.02 3.65
C LYS A 358 18.65 -29.29 4.88
N TYR A 359 19.46 -29.21 5.93
CA TYR A 359 19.07 -28.54 7.17
C TYR A 359 18.69 -27.07 6.96
N GLU A 360 19.49 -26.32 6.17
CA GLU A 360 19.24 -24.90 5.88
C GLU A 360 17.98 -24.69 5.04
N CYS A 361 17.72 -25.58 4.09
CA CYS A 361 16.53 -25.54 3.24
C CYS A 361 15.26 -25.79 4.06
N LEU A 362 15.27 -26.84 4.90
CA LEU A 362 14.13 -27.21 5.74
C LEU A 362 13.81 -26.13 6.79
N HIS A 363 14.83 -25.48 7.35
CA HIS A 363 14.67 -24.39 8.33
C HIS A 363 14.74 -22.99 7.70
N SER A 364 14.56 -22.91 6.38
CA SER A 364 14.47 -21.62 5.68
C SER A 364 13.21 -20.86 6.07
N HIS A 365 12.13 -21.61 6.35
CA HIS A 365 10.77 -21.13 6.48
C HIS A 365 10.37 -20.26 5.27
N ASP A 366 10.97 -20.47 4.09
CA ASP A 366 10.52 -19.84 2.85
C ASP A 366 9.38 -20.71 2.28
N PRO A 367 8.14 -20.23 2.19
CA PRO A 367 7.00 -21.02 1.75
C PRO A 367 7.16 -21.53 0.31
N PHE A 368 8.07 -20.93 -0.48
CA PHE A 368 8.34 -21.35 -1.84
C PHE A 368 9.46 -22.38 -1.96
N CYS A 369 10.21 -22.68 -0.89
CA CYS A 369 11.38 -23.56 -0.94
C CYS A 369 11.22 -24.84 -0.12
N GLY A 370 11.78 -25.92 -0.66
CA GLY A 370 11.84 -27.22 0.00
C GLY A 370 12.92 -28.11 -0.60
N TRP A 371 13.26 -29.17 0.11
CA TRP A 371 14.38 -30.04 -0.22
C TRP A 371 13.94 -31.11 -1.22
N SER A 372 14.60 -31.17 -2.38
CA SER A 372 14.41 -32.24 -3.35
C SER A 372 15.32 -33.41 -3.01
N VAL A 373 14.75 -34.56 -2.63
CA VAL A 373 15.50 -35.78 -2.28
C VAL A 373 16.27 -36.29 -3.49
N LYS A 374 15.64 -36.33 -4.67
CA LYS A 374 16.24 -36.84 -5.92
C LYS A 374 17.46 -36.04 -6.40
N SER A 375 17.43 -34.72 -6.23
CA SER A 375 18.51 -33.85 -6.70
C SER A 375 19.44 -33.35 -5.61
N GLU A 376 19.18 -33.76 -4.36
CA GLU A 376 19.92 -33.34 -3.15
C GLU A 376 20.17 -31.82 -3.09
N LYS A 377 19.14 -31.05 -3.46
CA LYS A 377 19.21 -29.59 -3.57
C LYS A 377 17.90 -28.97 -3.10
N CYS A 378 17.99 -27.76 -2.54
CA CYS A 378 16.83 -26.95 -2.25
C CYS A 378 16.25 -26.35 -3.54
N LYS A 379 14.96 -26.55 -3.79
CA LYS A 379 14.29 -26.14 -5.03
C LYS A 379 12.93 -25.51 -4.77
N PRO A 380 12.46 -24.65 -5.69
CA PRO A 380 11.09 -24.17 -5.67
C PRO A 380 10.10 -25.33 -5.72
N PHE A 381 8.91 -25.13 -5.14
CA PHE A 381 7.83 -26.11 -5.24
C PHE A 381 7.44 -26.38 -6.71
N ASN A 382 7.23 -27.65 -7.04
CA ASN A 382 6.76 -28.10 -8.35
C ASN A 382 5.74 -29.23 -8.17
N GLU A 383 4.50 -29.00 -8.64
CA GLU A 383 3.34 -29.91 -8.48
C GLU A 383 3.58 -31.31 -9.04
N VAL A 384 4.50 -31.48 -10.00
CA VAL A 384 4.78 -32.78 -10.64
C VAL A 384 5.56 -33.73 -9.72
N HIS A 385 6.28 -33.23 -8.72
CA HIS A 385 7.22 -34.01 -7.90
C HIS A 385 6.98 -33.91 -6.38
N ILE A 386 5.71 -33.82 -5.97
CA ILE A 386 5.31 -33.63 -4.55
C ILE A 386 5.91 -34.69 -3.60
N LYS A 387 5.97 -35.96 -4.01
CA LYS A 387 6.45 -37.06 -3.15
C LYS A 387 7.95 -37.02 -2.84
N GLU A 388 8.72 -36.23 -3.60
CA GLU A 388 10.19 -36.13 -3.48
C GLU A 388 10.64 -34.77 -2.93
N TRP A 389 9.69 -33.97 -2.43
CA TRP A 389 9.89 -32.61 -1.97
C TRP A 389 9.51 -32.50 -0.50
N GLU A 390 10.47 -32.13 0.34
CA GLU A 390 10.31 -32.05 1.80
C GLU A 390 10.33 -30.60 2.30
N GLN A 391 9.39 -30.25 3.18
CA GLN A 391 9.34 -28.97 3.91
C GLN A 391 8.87 -29.24 5.35
N VAL A 392 9.32 -28.41 6.30
CA VAL A 392 8.98 -28.57 7.72
C VAL A 392 7.53 -28.14 7.95
N ASN A 393 6.83 -28.87 8.83
CA ASN A 393 5.40 -28.67 9.04
C ASN A 393 5.04 -27.40 9.80
N GLU A 394 5.93 -26.95 10.69
CA GLU A 394 5.74 -25.76 11.51
C GLU A 394 6.51 -24.59 10.89
N PHE A 395 5.78 -23.55 10.51
CA PHE A 395 6.37 -22.26 10.17
C PHE A 395 6.71 -21.53 11.46
N LYS A 396 8.00 -21.23 11.67
CA LYS A 396 8.49 -20.40 12.77
C LYS A 396 9.38 -19.33 12.18
N CYS A 397 9.27 -18.08 12.62
CA CYS A 397 10.22 -17.07 12.18
C CYS A 397 11.63 -17.51 12.53
N LYS A 398 12.53 -17.40 11.55
CA LYS A 398 13.96 -17.51 11.82
C LYS A 398 14.30 -16.41 12.83
N VAL A 399 14.59 -16.78 14.07
CA VAL A 399 15.26 -15.86 14.99
C VAL A 399 16.61 -15.58 14.34
N PRO A 400 16.95 -14.32 14.00
CA PRO A 400 18.27 -14.00 13.48
C PRO A 400 19.29 -14.62 14.42
N ASN A 401 20.24 -15.40 13.87
CA ASN A 401 21.27 -16.01 14.69
C ASN A 401 21.98 -14.89 15.45
N LYS A 402 21.76 -14.86 16.77
CA LYS A 402 22.35 -13.93 17.71
C LYS A 402 23.87 -14.01 17.61
N LYS A 403 24.46 -13.19 16.76
CA LYS A 403 25.90 -13.09 16.61
C LYS A 403 26.32 -11.72 17.07
N TRP A 404 26.71 -11.68 18.34
CA TRP A 404 27.52 -10.61 18.87
C TRP A 404 28.73 -10.35 17.97
N SER A 405 29.09 -9.09 17.80
CA SER A 405 30.38 -8.72 17.22
C SER A 405 31.52 -9.27 18.08
N ASN A 406 32.73 -9.27 17.52
CA ASN A 406 33.94 -9.46 18.32
C ASN A 406 34.06 -8.34 19.35
N TRP A 407 34.69 -8.64 20.49
CA TRP A 407 35.04 -7.66 21.51
C TRP A 407 36.04 -6.63 20.94
N LYS A 408 35.81 -5.35 21.25
CA LYS A 408 36.65 -4.20 20.88
C LYS A 408 36.72 -3.24 22.06
N GLU A 409 37.78 -2.43 22.15
CA GLU A 409 37.85 -1.39 23.18
C GLU A 409 36.79 -0.32 22.95
N CYS A 410 36.13 0.12 24.03
CA CYS A 410 35.11 1.15 23.97
C CYS A 410 35.74 2.54 23.95
N ASN A 411 35.08 3.47 23.26
CA ASN A 411 35.52 4.88 23.21
C ASN A 411 35.31 5.64 24.54
N GLU A 412 34.65 5.04 25.53
CA GLU A 412 34.49 5.63 26.86
C GLU A 412 35.60 5.14 27.79
N THR A 413 36.54 6.02 28.10
CA THR A 413 37.55 5.77 29.14
C THR A 413 36.95 6.08 30.51
N SER A 414 36.93 5.10 31.41
CA SER A 414 36.62 5.35 32.83
C SER A 414 37.63 6.36 33.38
N ALA A 415 37.15 7.57 33.71
CA ALA A 415 37.99 8.66 34.21
C ALA A 415 38.64 8.38 35.59
N ARG A 416 38.40 7.21 36.21
CA ARG A 416 38.89 6.90 37.57
C ARG A 416 39.83 5.71 37.66
N THR A 417 39.88 4.82 36.66
CA THR A 417 40.74 3.64 36.70
C THR A 417 41.18 3.35 35.26
N LYS A 418 42.48 3.40 34.95
CA LYS A 418 43.06 3.10 33.63
C LYS A 418 42.86 1.63 33.21
N ASN A 419 41.62 1.14 33.23
CA ASN A 419 41.22 -0.18 32.76
C ASN A 419 40.54 -0.01 31.40
N TYR A 420 40.94 -0.83 30.44
CA TYR A 420 40.35 -0.87 29.12
C TYR A 420 39.00 -1.62 29.20
N CYS A 421 37.90 -0.94 28.85
CA CYS A 421 36.61 -1.59 28.71
C CYS A 421 36.50 -2.21 27.32
N LEU A 422 36.15 -3.49 27.26
CA LEU A 422 35.80 -4.17 26.01
C LEU A 422 34.27 -4.13 25.84
N CYS A 423 33.80 -3.78 24.65
CA CYS A 423 32.42 -3.87 24.23
C CYS A 423 32.30 -4.68 22.95
N ARG A 424 31.11 -5.24 22.77
CA ARG A 424 30.67 -5.87 21.54
C ARG A 424 29.25 -5.42 21.30
N HIS A 425 28.86 -5.32 20.05
CA HIS A 425 27.54 -4.87 19.65
C HIS A 425 26.78 -6.03 19.00
N GLU A 426 25.47 -6.03 19.18
CA GLU A 426 24.53 -6.92 18.50
C GLU A 426 23.47 -6.03 17.84
N ILE A 427 23.06 -6.39 16.61
CA ILE A 427 21.97 -5.68 15.94
C ILE A 427 20.67 -6.36 16.38
N CYS A 428 19.87 -5.63 17.16
CA CYS A 428 18.61 -6.09 17.71
C CYS A 428 17.45 -5.81 16.74
N TYR A 429 16.61 -6.82 16.50
CA TYR A 429 15.41 -6.71 15.65
C TYR A 429 14.09 -6.90 16.44
N SER A 430 14.13 -6.98 17.78
CA SER A 430 12.94 -7.10 18.63
C SER A 430 13.09 -6.38 19.98
N GLU A 431 11.96 -6.02 20.59
CA GLU A 431 11.87 -5.27 21.86
C GLU A 431 12.46 -6.06 23.06
N GLU A 432 12.32 -7.39 23.06
CA GLU A 432 12.95 -8.28 24.07
C GLU A 432 14.49 -8.16 24.12
N CYS A 433 15.11 -7.75 23.01
CA CYS A 433 16.57 -7.61 22.89
C CYS A 433 17.10 -6.38 23.65
N LEU A 434 16.32 -5.29 23.71
CA LEU A 434 16.67 -4.07 24.43
C LEU A 434 16.75 -4.30 25.95
N ASN A 435 15.85 -5.14 26.48
CA ASN A 435 15.83 -5.46 27.91
C ASN A 435 17.01 -6.35 28.33
N LYS A 436 17.46 -7.27 27.48
CA LYS A 436 18.64 -8.12 27.73
C LYS A 436 19.97 -7.37 27.70
N ALA A 437 20.10 -6.33 26.88
CA ALA A 437 21.32 -5.53 26.82
C ALA A 437 21.64 -4.83 28.16
N ARG A 438 20.62 -4.56 29.00
CA ARG A 438 20.79 -3.98 30.33
C ARG A 438 21.26 -4.98 31.40
N GLU A 439 21.08 -6.28 31.20
CA GLU A 439 21.52 -7.31 32.16
C GLU A 439 23.03 -7.63 32.05
N ILE A 440 23.70 -7.27 30.96
CA ILE A 440 25.13 -7.57 30.72
C ILE A 440 26.05 -6.45 31.23
N GLN A 441 25.67 -5.78 32.33
CA GLN A 441 26.59 -4.97 33.13
C GLN A 441 26.84 -5.68 34.48
N LYS A 442 27.82 -6.58 34.49
CA LYS A 442 28.53 -7.00 35.70
C LYS A 442 30.02 -7.10 35.42
#